data_AF-A0A412L209-F1
#
_entry.id   AF-A0A412L209-F1
#
_cell.length_a   1.000
_cell.length_b   1.000
_cell.length_c   1.000
_cell.angle_alpha   90.00
_cell.angle_beta   90.00
_cell.angle_gamma   90.00
#
_symmetry.space_group_name_H-M   'P 1'
#
loop_
_entity.id
_entity.type
_entity.pdbx_description
1 polymer ?
#
loop_
_entity_poly.entity_id
_entity_poly.type
_entity_poly.pdbx_seq_one_letter_code
_entity_poly.pdbx_strand_id
1 'polypeptide(L)'
;MTGKKKLPIGIDIFEKMDREEFYYVDKTGMIEDLIQNRSEVNLFTRPRRFGKSLNMSMMKAFFEIGASPALFKGLKISERKELCEKYMGQFPVISISLKSVEGLSFTAAGDALKTVIGTEAFCEAFLEQNPEKIEEIFSDYLWNTISIRDTASSKKENFYHGILLGLLGYKSNWLVKSNAESGFGYSDILVEVPKNRTGIVIELKYAEDGNMDAACEKALQQIEDRDYAAKLKDDGMRNIIKYGIACYKKNCKVMLG
;
A
#
# COMPACT_ATOMS: atom_id res chain seq x y z
N MET A 1 -20.83 23.19 -25.70
CA MET A 1 -19.48 22.59 -25.62
C MET A 1 -19.59 21.14 -26.05
N THR A 2 -18.74 20.68 -26.95
CA THR A 2 -18.85 19.38 -27.63
C THR A 2 -18.77 18.21 -26.63
N GLY A 3 -19.90 17.54 -26.38
CA GLY A 3 -20.07 16.46 -25.38
C GLY A 3 -19.42 15.14 -25.76
N LYS A 4 -18.13 15.13 -26.07
CA LYS A 4 -17.34 13.91 -26.27
C LYS A 4 -16.51 13.63 -25.01
N LYS A 5 -16.67 12.42 -24.45
CA LYS A 5 -15.86 11.95 -23.31
C LYS A 5 -14.38 11.86 -23.70
N LYS A 6 -13.48 11.92 -22.71
CA LYS A 6 -12.03 11.78 -22.94
C LYS A 6 -11.65 10.30 -23.03
N LEU A 7 -10.52 9.98 -23.67
CA LEU A 7 -9.94 8.64 -23.57
C LEU A 7 -9.16 8.51 -22.26
N PRO A 8 -9.30 7.40 -21.51
CA PRO A 8 -8.64 7.22 -20.21
C PRO A 8 -7.17 6.80 -20.37
N ILE A 9 -6.37 7.63 -21.03
CA ILE A 9 -4.95 7.33 -21.27
C ILE A 9 -4.19 7.42 -19.95
N GLY A 10 -3.55 6.32 -19.55
CA GLY A 10 -2.75 6.26 -18.31
C GLY A 10 -3.56 5.96 -17.06
N ILE A 11 -4.88 5.84 -17.13
CA ILE A 11 -5.72 5.39 -16.01
C ILE A 11 -5.69 3.87 -15.96
N ASP A 12 -5.02 3.33 -14.94
CA ASP A 12 -4.90 1.89 -14.69
C ASP A 12 -5.56 1.42 -13.39
N ILE A 13 -6.13 2.35 -12.62
CA ILE A 13 -6.88 2.08 -11.39
C ILE A 13 -8.38 2.22 -11.69
N PHE A 14 -9.12 1.13 -11.53
CA PHE A 14 -10.55 1.04 -11.84
C PHE A 14 -11.39 1.95 -10.96
N GLU A 15 -11.04 2.06 -9.68
CA GLU A 15 -11.72 2.91 -8.70
C GLU A 15 -11.54 4.41 -8.99
N LYS A 16 -10.49 4.79 -9.74
CA LYS A 16 -10.25 6.17 -10.19
C LYS A 16 -10.91 6.48 -11.55
N MET A 17 -11.57 5.50 -12.18
CA MET A 17 -12.22 5.70 -13.47
C MET A 17 -13.52 6.48 -13.30
N ASP A 18 -13.48 7.77 -13.61
CA ASP A 18 -14.71 8.55 -13.76
C ASP A 18 -15.38 8.22 -15.10
N ARG A 19 -16.48 7.47 -15.04
CA ARG A 19 -17.25 7.06 -16.21
C ARG A 19 -18.09 8.20 -16.81
N GLU A 20 -18.27 9.33 -16.12
CA GLU A 20 -18.87 10.55 -16.66
C GLU A 20 -17.86 11.33 -17.51
N GLU A 21 -16.60 11.39 -17.08
CA GLU A 21 -15.53 12.09 -17.79
C GLU A 21 -14.89 11.27 -18.93
N PHE A 22 -14.72 9.96 -18.75
CA PHE A 22 -13.95 9.09 -19.65
C PHE A 22 -14.78 8.01 -20.35
N TYR A 23 -14.36 7.64 -21.56
CA TYR A 23 -14.86 6.44 -22.24
C TYR A 23 -14.36 5.18 -21.53
N TYR A 24 -15.29 4.34 -21.09
CA TYR A 24 -14.99 3.02 -20.53
C TYR A 24 -15.64 1.93 -21.37
N VAL A 25 -14.84 0.95 -21.80
CA VAL A 25 -15.35 -0.26 -22.46
C VAL A 25 -15.59 -1.29 -21.39
N ASP A 26 -16.87 -1.61 -21.13
CA ASP A 26 -17.25 -2.57 -20.11
C ASP A 26 -16.72 -3.98 -20.42
N LYS A 27 -15.82 -4.45 -19.56
CA LYS A 27 -15.24 -5.81 -19.59
C LYS A 27 -15.56 -6.59 -18.32
N THR A 28 -16.51 -6.12 -17.51
CA THR A 28 -16.86 -6.76 -16.25
C THR A 28 -17.48 -8.14 -16.43
N GLY A 29 -17.99 -8.46 -17.62
CA GLY A 29 -18.37 -9.84 -17.99
C GLY A 29 -17.23 -10.86 -17.84
N MET A 30 -15.97 -10.42 -17.91
CA MET A 30 -14.82 -11.30 -17.65
C MET A 30 -14.80 -11.85 -16.21
N ILE A 31 -15.45 -11.18 -15.25
CA ILE A 31 -15.59 -11.69 -13.88
C ILE A 31 -16.50 -12.92 -13.89
N GLU A 32 -17.64 -12.85 -14.59
CA GLU A 32 -18.55 -13.99 -14.75
C GLU A 32 -17.82 -15.16 -15.42
N ASP A 33 -17.12 -14.90 -16.52
CA ASP A 33 -16.35 -15.91 -17.24
C ASP A 33 -15.31 -16.57 -16.33
N LEU A 34 -14.61 -15.79 -15.48
CA LEU A 34 -13.60 -16.29 -14.55
C LEU A 34 -14.22 -17.15 -13.43
N ILE A 35 -15.39 -16.76 -12.91
CA ILE A 35 -16.08 -17.51 -11.85
C ILE A 35 -16.65 -18.83 -12.39
N GLN A 36 -17.19 -18.82 -13.61
CA GLN A 36 -17.81 -20.00 -14.22
C GLN A 36 -16.77 -20.97 -14.79
N ASN A 37 -15.69 -20.47 -15.40
CA ASN A 37 -14.65 -21.29 -16.02
C ASN A 37 -13.42 -21.45 -15.12
N ARG A 38 -13.62 -21.63 -13.81
CA ARG A 38 -12.53 -21.73 -12.84
C ARG A 38 -11.52 -22.81 -13.26
N SER A 39 -10.30 -22.37 -13.52
CA SER A 39 -9.10 -23.20 -13.56
C SER A 39 -8.17 -22.83 -12.40
N GLU A 40 -7.25 -23.74 -12.06
CA GLU A 40 -6.23 -23.46 -11.04
C GLU A 40 -5.34 -22.27 -11.42
N VAL A 41 -5.07 -22.08 -12.73
CA VAL A 41 -4.31 -20.95 -13.26
C VAL A 41 -4.99 -20.41 -14.52
N ASN A 42 -5.47 -19.16 -14.44
CA ASN A 42 -6.10 -18.48 -15.57
C ASN A 42 -5.10 -17.54 -16.25
N LEU A 43 -4.70 -17.86 -17.49
CA LEU A 43 -3.78 -17.05 -18.29
C LEU A 43 -4.51 -16.13 -19.27
N PHE A 44 -4.32 -14.82 -19.14
CA PHE A 44 -4.85 -13.82 -20.06
C PHE A 44 -3.79 -13.35 -21.07
N THR A 45 -3.66 -14.06 -22.20
CA THR A 45 -2.74 -13.66 -23.29
C THR A 45 -3.30 -12.44 -24.02
N ARG A 46 -2.54 -11.33 -24.14
CA ARG A 46 -3.09 -10.12 -24.80
C ARG A 46 -2.10 -9.08 -25.38
N PRO A 47 -2.51 -8.34 -26.44
CA PRO A 47 -1.78 -7.21 -27.05
C PRO A 47 -1.66 -5.95 -26.17
N ARG A 48 -0.74 -5.04 -26.55
CA ARG A 48 -0.49 -3.74 -25.90
C ARG A 48 -1.74 -2.84 -25.94
N ARG A 49 -1.96 -2.02 -24.90
CA ARG A 49 -3.08 -1.05 -24.74
C ARG A 49 -4.49 -1.63 -24.58
N PHE A 50 -4.63 -2.94 -24.34
CA PHE A 50 -5.94 -3.54 -24.11
C PHE A 50 -6.53 -3.27 -22.70
N GLY A 51 -5.88 -2.45 -21.87
CA GLY A 51 -6.35 -2.17 -20.51
C GLY A 51 -6.14 -3.32 -19.52
N LYS A 52 -5.02 -4.05 -19.63
CA LYS A 52 -4.70 -5.18 -18.72
C LYS A 52 -4.68 -4.74 -17.26
N SER A 53 -3.92 -3.69 -16.94
CA SER A 53 -3.80 -3.18 -15.57
C SER A 53 -5.16 -2.72 -15.03
N LEU A 54 -5.93 -1.98 -15.84
CA LEU A 54 -7.30 -1.58 -15.49
C LEU A 54 -8.22 -2.78 -15.24
N ASN A 55 -8.12 -3.84 -16.04
CA ASN A 55 -8.88 -5.08 -15.84
C ASN A 55 -8.47 -5.82 -14.56
N MET A 56 -7.17 -5.89 -14.26
CA MET A 56 -6.68 -6.52 -13.02
C MET A 56 -7.13 -5.71 -11.79
N SER A 57 -7.05 -4.38 -11.86
CA SER A 57 -7.58 -3.48 -10.82
C SER A 57 -9.10 -3.62 -10.68
N MET A 58 -9.84 -3.80 -11.78
CA MET A 58 -11.28 -4.09 -11.75
C MET A 58 -11.60 -5.43 -11.07
N MET A 59 -10.84 -6.50 -11.35
CA MET A 59 -11.00 -7.79 -10.68
C MET A 59 -10.70 -7.67 -9.18
N LYS A 60 -9.60 -6.98 -8.83
CA LYS A 60 -9.27 -6.66 -7.43
C LYS A 60 -10.43 -5.94 -6.76
N ALA A 61 -10.91 -4.84 -7.34
CA ALA A 61 -12.02 -4.04 -6.81
C ALA A 61 -13.32 -4.84 -6.64
N PHE A 62 -13.54 -5.88 -7.46
CA PHE A 62 -14.71 -6.75 -7.36
C PHE A 62 -14.59 -7.76 -6.21
N PHE A 63 -13.50 -8.53 -6.15
CA PHE A 63 -13.37 -9.65 -5.21
C PHE A 63 -12.93 -9.21 -3.80
N GLU A 64 -12.18 -8.12 -3.70
CA GLU A 64 -11.50 -7.72 -2.46
C GLU A 64 -12.47 -7.23 -1.40
N ILE A 65 -12.33 -7.71 -0.16
CA ILE A 65 -13.16 -7.30 1.00
C ILE A 65 -13.35 -5.78 1.06
N GLY A 66 -14.59 -5.36 1.30
CA GLY A 66 -14.99 -3.95 1.29
C GLY A 66 -15.22 -3.39 -0.12
N ALA A 67 -15.38 -4.24 -1.14
CA ALA A 67 -15.79 -3.82 -2.47
C ALA A 67 -17.07 -2.98 -2.43
N SER A 68 -17.11 -1.89 -3.21
CA SER A 68 -18.26 -1.00 -3.29
C SER A 68 -19.17 -1.39 -4.47
N PRO A 69 -20.41 -1.83 -4.25
CA PRO A 69 -21.35 -2.15 -5.33
C PRO A 69 -21.62 -0.97 -6.27
N ALA A 70 -21.48 0.27 -5.76
CA ALA A 70 -21.66 1.48 -6.55
C ALA A 70 -20.65 1.60 -7.70
N LEU A 71 -19.42 1.07 -7.54
CA LEU A 71 -18.41 1.05 -8.60
C LEU A 71 -18.85 0.25 -9.82
N PHE A 72 -19.66 -0.80 -9.59
CA PHE A 72 -20.13 -1.71 -10.63
C PHE A 72 -21.51 -1.37 -11.16
N LYS A 73 -22.22 -0.38 -10.58
CA LYS A 73 -23.56 0.01 -11.00
C LYS A 73 -23.62 0.29 -12.50
N GLY A 74 -24.55 -0.36 -13.20
CA GLY A 74 -24.77 -0.21 -14.64
C GLY A 74 -23.72 -0.90 -15.52
N LEU A 75 -22.85 -1.75 -14.94
CA LEU A 75 -21.95 -2.63 -15.69
C LEU A 75 -22.53 -4.04 -15.75
N LYS A 76 -22.14 -4.81 -16.77
CA LYS A 76 -22.66 -6.15 -17.06
C LYS A 76 -22.64 -7.08 -15.85
N ILE A 77 -21.58 -7.05 -15.02
CA ILE A 77 -21.51 -7.91 -13.83
C ILE A 77 -22.57 -7.58 -12.77
N SER A 78 -22.99 -6.30 -12.67
CA SER A 78 -23.99 -5.89 -11.67
C SER A 78 -25.39 -6.45 -11.93
N GLU A 79 -25.65 -6.96 -13.14
CA GLU A 79 -26.88 -7.67 -13.49
C GLU A 79 -26.89 -9.10 -12.93
N ARG A 80 -25.73 -9.67 -12.58
CA ARG A 80 -25.59 -11.02 -12.03
C ARG A 80 -25.65 -10.98 -10.50
N LYS A 81 -26.85 -10.79 -9.95
CA LYS A 81 -27.09 -10.63 -8.51
C LYS A 81 -26.50 -11.78 -7.68
N GLU A 82 -26.76 -13.02 -8.05
CA GLU A 82 -26.25 -14.20 -7.34
C GLU A 82 -24.71 -14.24 -7.30
N LEU A 83 -24.04 -13.87 -8.40
CA LEU A 83 -22.58 -13.80 -8.43
C LEU A 83 -22.06 -12.65 -7.56
N CYS A 84 -22.72 -11.50 -7.58
CA CYS A 84 -22.34 -10.37 -6.75
C CYS A 84 -22.49 -10.70 -5.26
N GLU A 85 -23.62 -11.28 -4.85
CA GLU A 85 -23.86 -11.68 -3.46
C GLU A 85 -22.84 -12.70 -2.97
N LYS A 86 -22.47 -13.67 -3.81
CA LYS A 86 -21.55 -14.75 -3.42
C LYS A 86 -20.07 -14.37 -3.48
N TYR A 87 -19.66 -13.45 -4.36
CA TYR A 87 -18.24 -13.22 -4.63
C TYR A 87 -17.78 -11.76 -4.48
N MET A 88 -18.66 -10.77 -4.59
CA MET A 88 -18.25 -9.37 -4.50
C MET A 88 -17.87 -9.02 -3.06
N GLY A 89 -16.63 -8.56 -2.87
CA GLY A 89 -16.13 -8.15 -1.56
C GLY A 89 -16.00 -9.26 -0.54
N GLN A 90 -15.83 -10.51 -0.98
CA GLN A 90 -15.80 -11.68 -0.09
C GLN A 90 -14.39 -12.25 0.15
N PHE A 91 -13.37 -11.77 -0.58
CA PHE A 91 -12.03 -12.39 -0.55
C PHE A 91 -10.94 -11.41 -0.08
N PRO A 92 -9.98 -11.87 0.73
CA PRO A 92 -8.72 -11.17 0.90
C PRO A 92 -7.91 -11.32 -0.40
N VAL A 93 -7.85 -10.26 -1.22
CA VAL A 93 -7.19 -10.29 -2.53
C VAL A 93 -5.78 -9.74 -2.40
N ILE A 94 -4.79 -10.60 -2.67
CA ILE A 94 -3.39 -10.19 -2.84
C ILE A 94 -3.20 -9.76 -4.30
N SER A 95 -2.76 -8.53 -4.53
CA SER A 95 -2.56 -7.97 -5.88
C SER A 95 -1.14 -7.47 -6.05
N ILE A 96 -0.33 -8.25 -6.78
CA ILE A 96 1.09 -7.96 -6.97
C ILE A 96 1.33 -7.51 -8.41
N SER A 97 1.97 -6.35 -8.58
CA SER A 97 2.43 -5.87 -9.87
C SER A 97 3.91 -6.18 -10.05
N LEU A 98 4.23 -6.99 -11.06
CA LEU A 98 5.61 -7.31 -11.43
C LEU A 98 6.17 -6.36 -12.51
N LYS A 99 5.50 -5.24 -12.78
CA LYS A 99 5.89 -4.29 -13.83
C LYS A 99 7.30 -3.72 -13.62
N SER A 100 7.73 -3.59 -12.37
CA SER A 100 9.04 -3.07 -11.96
C SER A 100 10.07 -4.17 -11.67
N VAL A 101 9.72 -5.45 -11.86
CA VAL A 101 10.66 -6.56 -11.70
C VAL A 101 11.46 -6.68 -13.00
N GLU A 102 12.59 -5.99 -13.04
CA GLU A 102 13.54 -6.01 -14.13
C GLU A 102 14.90 -6.53 -13.64
N GLY A 103 15.65 -7.19 -14.51
CA GLY A 103 16.97 -7.70 -14.17
C GLY A 103 17.74 -8.16 -15.40
N LEU A 104 19.03 -7.84 -15.45
CA LEU A 104 19.93 -8.28 -16.52
C LEU A 104 20.34 -9.76 -16.36
N SER A 105 20.00 -10.39 -15.24
CA SER A 105 20.22 -11.80 -14.96
C SER A 105 19.02 -12.42 -14.23
N PHE A 106 18.88 -13.74 -14.30
CA PHE A 106 17.84 -14.47 -13.58
C PHE A 106 17.91 -14.21 -12.07
N THR A 107 19.12 -14.18 -11.50
CA THR A 107 19.33 -13.87 -10.09
C THR A 107 18.84 -12.46 -9.76
N ALA A 108 19.21 -11.45 -10.56
CA ALA A 108 18.78 -10.07 -10.34
C ALA A 108 17.26 -9.91 -10.45
N ALA A 109 16.63 -10.58 -11.43
CA ALA A 109 15.17 -10.59 -11.57
C ALA A 109 14.50 -11.32 -10.39
N GLY A 110 15.09 -12.41 -9.91
CA GLY A 110 14.65 -13.14 -8.73
C GLY A 110 14.73 -12.30 -7.46
N ASP A 111 15.78 -11.51 -7.29
CA ASP A 111 15.94 -10.62 -6.13
C ASP A 111 14.99 -9.41 -6.20
N ALA A 112 14.75 -8.87 -7.40
CA ALA A 112 13.73 -7.85 -7.62
C ALA A 112 12.31 -8.39 -7.33
N LEU A 113 12.02 -9.65 -7.69
CA LEU A 113 10.76 -10.32 -7.37
C LEU A 113 10.59 -10.49 -5.85
N LYS A 114 11.61 -11.00 -5.15
CA LYS A 114 11.60 -11.12 -3.69
C LYS A 114 11.36 -9.78 -3.02
N THR A 115 12.00 -8.72 -3.53
CA THR A 115 11.82 -7.35 -3.02
C THR A 115 10.36 -6.92 -3.16
N VAL A 116 9.76 -7.08 -4.34
CA VAL A 116 8.35 -6.72 -4.56
C VAL A 116 7.39 -7.47 -3.64
N ILE A 117 7.58 -8.79 -3.48
CA ILE A 117 6.75 -9.60 -2.58
C ILE A 117 6.97 -9.20 -1.12
N GLY A 118 8.23 -8.97 -0.73
CA GLY A 118 8.59 -8.51 0.61
C GLY A 118 7.97 -7.16 0.96
N THR A 119 7.99 -6.20 0.04
CA THR A 119 7.37 -4.88 0.24
C THR A 119 5.85 -4.96 0.37
N GLU A 120 5.19 -5.86 -0.37
CA GLU A 120 3.75 -6.10 -0.22
C GLU A 120 3.44 -6.65 1.17
N ALA A 121 4.16 -7.70 1.60
CA ALA A 121 4.02 -8.29 2.94
C ALA A 121 4.34 -7.29 4.06
N PHE A 122 5.31 -6.41 3.83
CA PHE A 122 5.68 -5.33 4.74
C PHE A 122 4.54 -4.35 4.95
N CYS A 123 3.93 -3.85 3.87
CA CYS A 123 2.80 -2.93 3.97
C CYS A 123 1.57 -3.56 4.64
N GLU A 124 1.27 -4.83 4.34
CA GLU A 124 0.15 -5.52 5.01
C GLU A 124 0.39 -5.68 6.51
N ALA A 125 1.64 -5.92 6.96
CA ALA A 125 1.95 -6.02 8.39
C ALA A 125 1.59 -4.75 9.19
N PHE A 126 1.72 -3.56 8.57
CA PHE A 126 1.26 -2.29 9.17
C PHE A 126 -0.26 -2.23 9.33
N LEU A 127 -1.03 -2.77 8.40
CA LEU A 127 -2.49 -2.83 8.49
C LEU A 127 -2.97 -3.90 9.48
N GLU A 128 -2.25 -5.01 9.55
CA GLU A 128 -2.52 -6.16 10.44
C GLU A 128 -2.13 -5.88 11.91
N GLN A 129 -1.47 -4.75 12.21
CA GLN A 129 -0.97 -4.44 13.56
C GLN A 129 0.01 -5.49 14.09
N ASN A 130 0.92 -5.94 13.22
CA ASN A 130 1.90 -6.98 13.53
C ASN A 130 3.33 -6.38 13.61
N PRO A 131 3.71 -5.77 14.74
CA PRO A 131 5.01 -5.11 14.89
C PRO A 131 6.17 -6.09 14.73
N GLU A 132 6.05 -7.34 15.18
CA GLU A 132 7.11 -8.35 15.05
C GLU A 132 7.45 -8.65 13.59
N LYS A 133 6.42 -8.76 12.73
CA LYS A 133 6.61 -8.98 11.29
C LYS A 133 7.18 -7.75 10.58
N ILE A 134 6.83 -6.55 11.03
CA ILE A 134 7.45 -5.30 10.54
C ILE A 134 8.94 -5.28 10.93
N GLU A 135 9.26 -5.62 12.18
CA GLU A 135 10.65 -5.71 12.69
C GLU A 135 11.48 -6.70 11.88
N GLU A 136 10.96 -7.92 11.66
CA GLU A 136 11.62 -8.99 10.92
C GLU A 136 11.94 -8.53 9.48
N ILE A 137 10.91 -8.13 8.74
CA ILE A 137 11.06 -7.77 7.32
C ILE A 137 11.96 -6.54 7.16
N PHE A 138 11.79 -5.51 8.01
CA PHE A 138 12.59 -4.30 7.89
C PHE A 138 14.04 -4.53 8.31
N SER A 139 14.30 -5.28 9.38
CA SER A 139 15.66 -5.62 9.79
C SER A 139 16.37 -6.45 8.72
N ASP A 140 15.69 -7.45 8.14
CA ASP A 140 16.24 -8.25 7.03
C ASP A 140 16.54 -7.39 5.81
N TYR A 141 15.65 -6.44 5.47
CA TYR A 141 15.91 -5.48 4.40
C TYR A 141 17.17 -4.66 4.68
N LEU A 142 17.30 -4.08 5.88
CA LEU A 142 18.46 -3.29 6.27
C LEU A 142 19.74 -4.13 6.27
N TRP A 143 19.69 -5.37 6.76
CA TRP A 143 20.84 -6.27 6.77
C TRP A 143 21.45 -6.48 5.38
N ASN A 144 20.58 -6.66 4.38
CA ASN A 144 20.95 -6.97 3.01
C ASN A 144 21.28 -5.74 2.16
N THR A 145 20.72 -4.57 2.47
CA THR A 145 20.77 -3.39 1.56
C THR A 145 21.68 -2.27 2.01
N ILE A 146 21.90 -2.09 3.33
CA ILE A 146 22.66 -0.95 3.85
C ILE A 146 24.02 -1.37 4.40
N SER A 147 24.96 -0.43 4.42
CA SER A 147 26.21 -0.53 5.16
C SER A 147 26.11 0.27 6.45
N ILE A 148 26.76 -0.18 7.53
CA ILE A 148 26.81 0.60 8.79
C ILE A 148 27.43 2.00 8.54
N ARG A 149 28.29 2.13 7.52
CA ARG A 149 28.88 3.42 7.11
C ARG A 149 27.84 4.42 6.60
N ASP A 150 26.70 3.96 6.10
CA ASP A 150 25.63 4.85 5.60
C ASP A 150 24.96 5.61 6.75
N THR A 151 25.11 5.12 7.98
CA THR A 151 24.64 5.74 9.22
C THR A 151 25.71 6.58 9.93
N ALA A 152 26.84 6.86 9.28
CA ALA A 152 27.94 7.63 9.87
C ALA A 152 27.67 9.15 9.95
N SER A 153 26.53 9.62 9.43
CA SER A 153 26.14 11.03 9.49
C SER A 153 25.47 11.39 10.83
N SER A 154 25.37 12.68 11.13
CA SER A 154 24.60 13.17 12.28
C SER A 154 23.08 13.06 12.11
N LYS A 155 22.58 12.75 10.89
CA LYS A 155 21.15 12.67 10.57
C LYS A 155 20.74 11.22 10.28
N LYS A 156 21.01 10.32 11.23
CA LYS A 156 20.77 8.88 11.07
C LYS A 156 19.28 8.57 10.87
N GLU A 157 18.40 9.24 11.59
CA GLU A 157 16.94 9.08 11.46
C GLU A 157 16.48 9.36 10.02
N ASN A 158 16.97 10.42 9.38
CA ASN A 158 16.62 10.77 7.99
C ASN A 158 16.95 9.66 6.98
N PHE A 159 17.98 8.87 7.26
CA PHE A 159 18.35 7.75 6.39
C PHE A 159 17.30 6.64 6.43
N TYR A 160 16.91 6.17 7.62
CA TYR A 160 15.85 5.16 7.78
C TYR A 160 14.49 5.69 7.34
N HIS A 161 14.20 6.96 7.64
CA HIS A 161 13.01 7.66 7.17
C HIS A 161 12.88 7.58 5.64
N GLY A 162 13.95 7.88 4.90
CA GLY A 162 13.95 7.82 3.43
C GLY A 162 13.70 6.41 2.89
N ILE A 163 14.29 5.39 3.53
CA ILE A 163 14.06 3.99 3.16
C ILE A 163 12.60 3.61 3.42
N LEU A 164 12.09 3.91 4.60
CA LEU A 164 10.72 3.56 4.99
C LEU A 164 9.69 4.27 4.11
N LEU A 165 9.92 5.55 3.80
CA LEU A 165 9.11 6.31 2.84
C LEU A 165 9.07 5.65 1.46
N GLY A 166 10.21 5.16 0.97
CA GLY A 166 10.31 4.45 -0.30
C GLY A 166 9.55 3.11 -0.30
N LEU A 167 9.68 2.34 0.79
CA LEU A 167 8.99 1.06 0.94
C LEU A 167 7.47 1.23 1.06
N LEU A 168 7.00 2.19 1.87
CA LEU A 168 5.57 2.45 2.05
C LEU A 168 4.95 3.11 0.81
N GLY A 169 5.71 3.95 0.10
CA GLY A 169 5.30 4.60 -1.15
C GLY A 169 5.09 3.62 -2.32
N TYR A 170 5.46 2.34 -2.17
CA TYR A 170 5.19 1.29 -3.15
C TYR A 170 3.68 1.11 -3.43
N LYS A 171 2.84 1.21 -2.39
CA LYS A 171 1.38 1.02 -2.50
C LYS A 171 0.74 2.25 -3.17
N SER A 172 0.40 2.13 -4.46
CA SER A 172 -0.18 3.24 -5.25
C SER A 172 -1.55 3.75 -4.77
N ASN A 173 -2.22 2.98 -3.90
CA ASN A 173 -3.48 3.33 -3.26
C ASN A 173 -3.30 3.86 -1.83
N TRP A 174 -2.08 3.95 -1.31
CA TRP A 174 -1.76 4.61 -0.05
C TRP A 174 -1.34 6.05 -0.33
N LEU A 175 -1.82 7.00 0.48
CA LEU A 175 -1.34 8.38 0.45
C LEU A 175 -0.31 8.52 1.56
N VAL A 176 0.97 8.44 1.18
CA VAL A 176 2.09 8.56 2.12
C VAL A 176 2.61 10.00 2.11
N LYS A 177 2.60 10.65 3.27
CA LYS A 177 3.07 12.02 3.49
C LYS A 177 4.29 11.98 4.43
N SER A 178 5.34 12.69 4.08
CA SER A 178 6.57 12.83 4.88
C SER A 178 6.64 14.21 5.50
N ASN A 179 7.14 14.31 6.74
CA ASN A 179 7.29 15.57 7.48
C ASN A 179 5.99 16.39 7.45
N ALA A 180 4.87 15.71 7.68
CA ALA A 180 3.56 16.31 7.55
C ALA A 180 3.25 17.17 8.78
N GLU A 181 2.83 18.41 8.55
CA GLU A 181 2.30 19.27 9.62
C GLU A 181 1.04 18.61 10.20
N SER A 182 1.08 18.35 11.50
CA SER A 182 -0.01 17.70 12.23
C SER A 182 0.00 18.11 13.71
N GLY A 183 -1.18 18.40 14.23
CA GLY A 183 -1.35 18.87 15.61
C GLY A 183 -0.43 20.06 15.92
N PHE A 184 0.51 19.86 16.84
CA PHE A 184 1.46 20.88 17.31
C PHE A 184 2.90 20.68 16.79
N GLY A 185 3.09 20.00 15.65
CA GLY A 185 4.41 19.77 15.08
C GLY A 185 4.40 19.12 13.71
N TYR A 186 5.47 18.36 13.43
CA TYR A 186 5.65 17.62 12.19
C TYR A 186 5.88 16.15 12.52
N SER A 187 4.96 15.28 12.08
CA SER A 187 5.16 13.83 12.16
C SER A 187 6.12 13.37 11.08
N ASP A 188 6.92 12.35 11.35
CA ASP A 188 7.82 11.79 10.35
C ASP A 188 7.05 11.27 9.13
N ILE A 189 6.18 10.26 9.31
CA ILE A 189 5.39 9.69 8.22
C ILE A 189 3.92 9.54 8.62
N LEU A 190 3.03 10.04 7.77
CA LEU A 190 1.60 9.73 7.79
C LEU A 190 1.24 8.88 6.58
N VAL A 191 0.44 7.85 6.80
CA VAL A 191 -0.14 7.04 5.73
C VAL A 191 -1.65 7.10 5.84
N GLU A 192 -2.33 7.44 4.75
CA GLU A 192 -3.78 7.24 4.63
C GLU A 192 -4.04 6.08 3.69
N VAL A 193 -4.94 5.19 4.13
CA VAL A 193 -5.46 4.07 3.35
C VAL A 193 -6.96 4.34 3.16
N PRO A 194 -7.35 5.08 2.11
CA PRO A 194 -8.73 5.57 1.95
C PRO A 194 -9.77 4.44 1.92
N LYS A 195 -9.37 3.27 1.42
CA LYS A 195 -10.25 2.12 1.20
C LYS A 195 -10.97 1.68 2.49
N ASN A 196 -10.26 1.59 3.61
CA ASN A 196 -10.80 1.21 4.92
C ASN A 196 -10.81 2.40 5.90
N ARG A 197 -10.53 3.62 5.42
CA ARG A 197 -10.39 4.84 6.22
C ARG A 197 -9.41 4.64 7.38
N THR A 198 -8.32 3.93 7.13
CA THR A 198 -7.26 3.72 8.12
C THR A 198 -6.18 4.78 7.93
N GLY A 199 -5.83 5.47 9.01
CA GLY A 199 -4.69 6.35 9.08
C GLY A 199 -3.58 5.72 9.92
N ILE A 200 -2.34 5.82 9.49
CA ILE A 200 -1.17 5.31 10.22
C ILE A 200 -0.24 6.49 10.50
N VAL A 201 0.12 6.67 11.77
CA VAL A 201 1.17 7.60 12.21
C VAL A 201 2.41 6.78 12.52
N ILE A 202 3.55 7.17 11.95
CA ILE A 202 4.83 6.54 12.22
C ILE A 202 5.80 7.64 12.65
N GLU A 203 6.42 7.45 13.80
CA GLU A 203 7.51 8.28 14.30
C GLU A 203 8.78 7.43 14.45
N LEU A 204 9.88 7.90 13.88
CA LEU A 204 11.17 7.23 13.92
C LEU A 204 12.07 7.84 15.00
N LYS A 205 12.90 6.97 15.59
CA LYS A 205 14.00 7.37 16.46
C LYS A 205 15.25 6.56 16.14
N TYR A 206 16.43 7.14 16.35
CA TYR A 206 17.69 6.40 16.33
C TYR A 206 18.20 6.18 17.75
N ALA A 207 18.35 4.92 18.14
CA ALA A 207 18.81 4.55 19.48
C ALA A 207 20.35 4.63 19.57
N GLU A 208 20.92 5.80 19.86
CA GLU A 208 22.37 6.01 19.93
C GLU A 208 23.09 5.07 20.92
N ASP A 209 22.43 4.74 22.03
CA ASP A 209 22.90 3.83 23.07
C ASP A 209 22.52 2.35 22.82
N GLY A 210 21.80 2.08 21.73
CA GLY A 210 21.26 0.76 21.41
C GLY A 210 19.99 0.38 22.17
N ASN A 211 19.46 1.24 23.05
CA ASN A 211 18.21 0.99 23.76
C ASN A 211 17.01 1.34 22.88
N MET A 212 16.67 0.42 21.98
CA MET A 212 15.59 0.62 21.01
C MET A 212 14.20 0.64 21.65
N ASP A 213 13.98 -0.08 22.76
CA ASP A 213 12.70 -0.05 23.47
C ASP A 213 12.40 1.36 24.01
N ALA A 214 13.35 1.96 24.74
CA ALA A 214 13.19 3.33 25.25
C ALA A 214 13.06 4.36 24.12
N ALA A 215 13.71 4.14 22.98
CA ALA A 215 13.58 5.02 21.82
C ALA A 215 12.19 4.92 21.15
N CYS A 216 11.63 3.72 21.04
CA CYS A 216 10.26 3.51 20.57
C CYS A 216 9.21 4.12 21.52
N GLU A 217 9.39 3.98 22.83
CA GLU A 217 8.51 4.62 23.83
C GLU A 217 8.51 6.14 23.68
N LYS A 218 9.69 6.74 23.48
CA LYS A 218 9.80 8.18 23.20
C LYS A 218 9.10 8.59 21.90
N ALA A 219 9.19 7.76 20.86
CA ALA A 219 8.52 7.99 19.59
C ALA A 219 6.98 7.98 19.76
N LEU A 220 6.44 6.98 20.46
CA LEU A 220 5.02 6.90 20.77
C LEU A 220 4.54 8.06 21.65
N GLN A 221 5.30 8.41 22.69
CA GLN A 221 4.99 9.56 23.55
C GLN A 221 4.95 10.86 22.73
N GLN A 222 5.89 11.04 21.81
CA GLN A 222 5.91 12.20 20.92
C GLN A 222 4.67 12.27 20.01
N ILE A 223 4.20 11.14 19.49
CA ILE A 223 2.97 11.07 18.69
C ILE A 223 1.77 11.58 19.50
N GLU A 224 1.65 11.16 20.77
CA GLU A 224 0.57 11.59 21.66
C GLU A 224 0.69 13.07 22.03
N ASP A 225 1.85 13.49 22.52
CA ASP A 225 2.09 14.86 23.01
C ASP A 225 1.86 15.92 21.93
N ARG A 226 2.13 15.56 20.66
CA ARG A 226 1.97 16.47 19.52
C ARG A 226 0.64 16.32 18.79
N ASP A 227 -0.20 15.36 19.19
CA ASP A 227 -1.46 14.99 18.53
C ASP A 227 -1.32 14.80 17.02
N TYR A 228 -0.31 14.03 16.59
CA TYR A 228 -0.06 13.79 15.17
C TYR A 228 -1.21 13.04 14.47
N ALA A 229 -2.11 12.42 15.23
CA ALA A 229 -3.32 11.80 14.71
C ALA A 229 -4.36 12.84 14.23
N ALA A 230 -4.29 14.10 14.67
CA ALA A 230 -5.26 15.15 14.32
C ALA A 230 -5.43 15.29 12.81
N LYS A 231 -4.32 15.38 12.07
CA LYS A 231 -4.37 15.54 10.61
C LYS A 231 -5.09 14.39 9.90
N LEU A 232 -4.85 13.15 10.32
CA LEU A 232 -5.52 11.98 9.75
C LEU A 232 -7.02 11.97 10.03
N LYS A 233 -7.43 12.41 11.23
CA LYS A 233 -8.85 12.55 11.59
C LYS A 233 -9.52 13.64 10.73
N ASP A 234 -8.85 14.77 10.54
CA ASP A 234 -9.33 15.87 9.68
C ASP A 234 -9.47 15.43 8.22
N ASP A 235 -8.54 14.61 7.73
CA ASP A 235 -8.57 14.02 6.38
C ASP A 235 -9.59 12.85 6.27
N GLY A 236 -10.34 12.58 7.35
CA GLY A 236 -11.48 11.67 7.36
C GLY A 236 -11.15 10.21 7.66
N MET A 237 -9.94 9.90 8.13
CA MET A 237 -9.60 8.57 8.62
C MET A 237 -10.31 8.29 9.95
N ARG A 238 -10.76 7.05 10.14
CA ARG A 238 -11.52 6.60 11.32
C ARG A 238 -10.73 5.64 12.20
N ASN A 239 -9.94 4.77 11.59
CA ASN A 239 -9.10 3.82 12.33
C ASN A 239 -7.69 4.36 12.36
N ILE A 240 -7.20 4.81 13.51
CA ILE A 240 -5.86 5.38 13.62
C ILE A 240 -4.94 4.36 14.29
N ILE A 241 -3.85 4.02 13.61
CA ILE A 241 -2.80 3.12 14.08
C ILE A 241 -1.54 3.96 14.31
N LYS A 242 -0.85 3.77 15.44
CA LYS A 242 0.34 4.54 15.80
C LYS A 242 1.51 3.59 15.98
N TYR A 243 2.64 3.91 15.36
CA TYR A 243 3.87 3.14 15.50
C TYR A 243 5.03 4.03 15.90
N GLY A 244 5.74 3.61 16.96
CA GLY A 244 7.08 4.07 17.25
C GLY A 244 8.08 3.09 16.66
N ILE A 245 9.03 3.58 15.86
CA ILE A 245 10.07 2.75 15.24
C ILE A 245 11.43 3.25 15.66
N ALA A 246 12.20 2.41 16.34
CA ALA A 246 13.57 2.71 16.72
C ALA A 246 14.55 1.93 15.87
N CYS A 247 15.52 2.61 15.26
CA CYS A 247 16.58 1.97 14.48
C CYS A 247 17.91 2.04 15.22
N TYR A 248 18.71 0.98 15.12
CA TYR A 248 20.10 0.97 15.55
C TYR A 248 20.94 0.12 14.59
N LYS A 249 21.84 0.77 13.85
CA LYS A 249 22.70 0.15 12.83
C LYS A 249 21.89 -0.59 11.74
N LYS A 250 21.76 -1.91 11.83
CA LYS A 250 21.05 -2.73 10.83
C LYS A 250 19.78 -3.38 11.36
N ASN A 251 19.40 -3.06 12.59
CA ASN A 251 18.22 -3.61 13.24
C ASN A 251 17.24 -2.49 13.55
N CYS A 252 15.99 -2.88 13.74
CA CYS A 252 14.95 -2.00 14.25
C CYS A 252 14.12 -2.70 15.35
N LYS A 253 13.45 -1.87 16.13
CA LYS A 253 12.34 -2.23 17.01
C LYS A 253 11.12 -1.44 16.53
N VAL A 254 9.94 -2.04 16.62
CA VAL A 254 8.65 -1.45 16.29
C VAL A 254 7.72 -1.67 17.47
N MET A 255 7.08 -0.61 17.93
CA MET A 255 6.04 -0.70 18.95
C MET A 255 4.74 -0.10 18.45
N LEU A 256 3.66 -0.82 18.72
CA LEU A 256 2.30 -0.37 18.51
C LEU A 256 1.85 0.47 19.72
N GLY A 257 1.25 1.64 19.47
CA GLY A 257 0.70 2.55 20.48
C GLY A 257 -0.81 2.51 20.62
#